data_AF-A0A2V5P680-F1
#
_entry.id   AF-A0A2V5P680-F1
#
_cell.length_a   1.000
_cell.length_b   1.000
_cell.length_c   1.000
_cell.angle_alpha   90.00
_cell.angle_beta   90.00
_cell.angle_gamma   90.00
#
_symmetry.space_group_name_H-M   'P 1'
#
loop_
_entity.id
_entity.type
_entity.pdbx_description
1 polymer ?
#
loop_
_entity_poly.entity_id
_entity_poly.type
_entity_poly.pdbx_seq_one_letter_code
_entity_poly.pdbx_strand_id
1 'polypeptide(L)'
;MHTIIFPWRRTAIRLALLLSAGWLTKPPVHAAASADLWQGRNGAADAPTSPVDWVKGNVGPSHSHFVEGYSIPYRLVLTDLTVGRHNLVIEWDTTQAGKHAIDYLTHYDRLLPHTQFITHTTPEAIQPLDGLSGP
;
A
#
# COMPACT_ATOMS: atom_id res chain seq x y z
N MET A 1 -10.73 -68.71 -55.54
CA MET A 1 -9.77 -67.61 -55.30
C MET A 1 -9.96 -66.57 -56.40
N HIS A 2 -10.49 -65.40 -56.05
CA HIS A 2 -10.26 -64.06 -56.62
C HIS A 2 -11.36 -63.14 -56.08
N THR A 3 -10.97 -62.27 -55.15
CA THR A 3 -11.78 -61.26 -54.48
C THR A 3 -11.73 -59.97 -55.29
N ILE A 4 -12.86 -59.28 -55.50
CA ILE A 4 -12.88 -57.90 -56.01
C ILE A 4 -13.76 -57.05 -55.09
N ILE A 5 -13.16 -55.97 -54.58
CA ILE A 5 -13.68 -55.04 -53.57
C ILE A 5 -14.19 -53.77 -54.29
N PHE A 6 -15.38 -53.29 -53.94
CA PHE A 6 -15.94 -52.01 -54.43
C PHE A 6 -15.83 -50.95 -53.31
N PRO A 7 -15.19 -49.78 -53.53
CA PRO A 7 -15.00 -48.79 -52.47
C PRO A 7 -16.20 -47.85 -52.35
N TRP A 8 -16.61 -47.62 -51.09
CA TRP A 8 -17.68 -46.71 -50.72
C TRP A 8 -17.17 -45.25 -50.73
N ARG A 9 -17.80 -44.37 -51.51
CA ARG A 9 -17.52 -42.92 -51.49
C ARG A 9 -18.27 -42.26 -50.33
N ARG A 10 -17.55 -41.69 -49.36
CA ARG A 10 -18.13 -40.86 -48.29
C ARG A 10 -18.00 -39.39 -48.65
N THR A 11 -19.11 -38.75 -48.96
CA THR A 11 -19.21 -37.31 -49.16
C THR A 11 -19.19 -36.63 -47.79
N ALA A 12 -18.19 -35.79 -47.52
CA ALA A 12 -18.09 -35.02 -46.28
C ALA A 12 -18.75 -33.64 -46.47
N ILE A 13 -19.82 -33.36 -45.71
CA ILE A 13 -20.43 -32.03 -45.61
C ILE A 13 -19.56 -31.18 -44.67
N ARG A 14 -19.01 -30.07 -45.15
CA ARG A 14 -18.31 -29.09 -44.31
C ARG A 14 -19.31 -28.05 -43.82
N LEU A 15 -19.57 -28.03 -42.51
CA LEU A 15 -20.30 -26.96 -41.84
C LEU A 15 -19.30 -25.83 -41.51
N ALA A 16 -19.44 -24.67 -42.16
CA ALA A 16 -18.63 -23.51 -41.86
C ALA A 16 -19.22 -22.77 -40.65
N LEU A 17 -18.53 -22.83 -39.51
CA LEU A 17 -18.86 -22.05 -38.31
C LEU A 17 -18.26 -20.65 -38.47
N LEU A 18 -19.09 -19.66 -38.77
CA LEU A 18 -18.70 -18.25 -38.75
C LEU A 18 -18.61 -17.77 -37.29
N LEU A 19 -17.40 -17.74 -36.73
CA LEU A 19 -17.09 -17.06 -35.48
C LEU A 19 -16.90 -15.57 -35.76
N SER A 20 -17.92 -14.75 -35.50
CA SER A 20 -17.75 -13.30 -35.38
C SER A 20 -17.11 -12.99 -34.02
N ALA A 21 -15.78 -12.89 -34.00
CA ALA A 21 -15.05 -12.31 -32.88
C ALA A 21 -15.28 -10.79 -32.87
N GLY A 22 -16.32 -10.34 -32.17
CA GLY A 22 -16.48 -8.93 -31.85
C GLY A 22 -15.36 -8.49 -30.91
N TRP A 23 -14.48 -7.61 -31.38
CA TRP A 23 -13.47 -6.96 -30.56
C TRP A 23 -14.15 -6.00 -29.59
N LEU A 24 -14.59 -6.51 -28.44
CA LEU A 24 -15.05 -5.66 -27.35
C LEU A 24 -13.81 -5.07 -26.67
N THR A 25 -13.40 -3.87 -27.11
CA THR A 25 -12.39 -3.09 -26.40
C THR A 25 -12.96 -2.73 -25.04
N LYS A 26 -12.53 -3.43 -24.00
CA LYS A 26 -12.85 -3.05 -22.62
C LYS A 26 -12.21 -1.67 -22.39
N PRO A 27 -12.97 -0.62 -22.04
CA PRO A 27 -12.36 0.66 -21.74
C PRO A 27 -11.35 0.47 -20.60
N PRO A 28 -10.21 1.21 -20.60
CA PRO A 28 -9.28 1.14 -19.49
C PRO A 28 -10.03 1.53 -18.22
N VAL A 29 -10.18 0.57 -17.31
CA VAL A 29 -10.67 0.84 -15.97
C VAL A 29 -9.48 1.40 -15.22
N HIS A 30 -9.45 2.72 -15.03
CA HIS A 30 -8.54 3.30 -14.06
C HIS A 30 -8.93 2.76 -12.68
N ALA A 31 -7.94 2.34 -11.89
CA ALA A 31 -8.19 2.02 -10.49
C ALA A 31 -8.80 3.25 -9.80
N ALA A 32 -9.67 3.02 -8.82
CA ALA A 32 -10.26 4.11 -8.07
C ALA A 32 -9.17 4.80 -7.25
N ALA A 33 -9.23 6.14 -7.18
CA ALA A 33 -8.33 6.92 -6.34
C ALA A 33 -8.35 6.38 -4.90
N SER A 34 -7.16 6.25 -4.31
CA SER A 34 -6.99 5.75 -2.94
C SER A 34 -6.15 6.71 -2.11
N ALA A 35 -6.38 6.67 -0.80
CA ALA A 35 -5.64 7.42 0.19
C ALA A 35 -5.33 6.49 1.37
N ASP A 36 -4.11 5.94 1.38
CA ASP A 36 -3.66 5.04 2.43
C ASP A 36 -2.88 5.81 3.50
N LEU A 37 -3.34 5.75 4.74
CA LEU A 37 -2.63 6.31 5.90
C LEU A 37 -1.73 5.27 6.55
N TRP A 38 -0.47 5.63 6.74
CA TRP A 38 0.60 4.81 7.30
C TRP A 38 1.17 5.47 8.55
N GLN A 39 1.67 4.66 9.48
CA GLN A 39 2.47 5.12 10.61
C GLN A 39 3.84 4.45 10.59
N GLY A 40 4.89 5.17 11.00
CA GLY A 40 6.25 4.63 11.04
C GLY A 40 6.56 3.97 12.38
N ARG A 41 7.06 2.73 12.33
CA ARG A 41 7.51 1.96 13.49
C ARG A 41 9.02 2.09 13.65
N ASN A 42 9.47 2.51 14.83
CA ASN A 42 10.89 2.68 15.14
C ASN A 42 11.50 1.49 15.92
N GLY A 43 10.80 0.36 16.04
CA GLY A 43 11.33 -0.85 16.69
C GLY A 43 11.36 -0.77 18.21
N ALA A 44 12.07 -1.69 18.86
CA ALA A 44 12.28 -1.67 20.31
C ALA A 44 13.46 -0.76 20.66
N ALA A 45 13.50 -0.21 21.88
CA ALA A 45 14.56 0.74 22.25
C ALA A 45 15.98 0.10 22.25
N ASP A 46 16.09 -1.19 22.53
CA ASP A 46 17.35 -1.95 22.48
C ASP A 46 17.65 -2.55 21.09
N ALA A 47 16.69 -2.47 20.16
CA ALA A 47 16.81 -2.91 18.78
C ALA A 47 16.03 -1.94 17.85
N PRO A 48 16.51 -0.69 17.69
CA PRO A 48 15.81 0.33 16.93
C PRO A 48 15.77 0.00 15.43
N THR A 49 14.67 0.38 14.78
CA THR A 49 14.47 0.25 13.33
C THR A 49 14.67 1.60 12.66
N SER A 50 15.73 1.73 11.84
CA SER A 50 16.09 2.97 11.16
C SER A 50 16.53 2.69 9.71
N PRO A 51 15.87 3.27 8.67
CA PRO A 51 14.69 4.11 8.75
C PRO A 51 13.46 3.41 9.36
N VAL A 52 12.48 4.18 9.81
CA VAL A 52 11.23 3.62 10.36
C VAL A 52 10.51 2.71 9.36
N ASP A 53 9.93 1.62 9.84
CA ASP A 53 9.12 0.71 9.03
C ASP A 53 7.69 1.26 8.89
N TRP A 54 7.26 1.53 7.65
CA TRP A 54 5.94 2.07 7.38
C TRP A 54 4.88 0.96 7.34
N VAL A 55 3.88 1.04 8.22
CA VAL A 55 2.78 0.07 8.28
C VAL A 55 1.40 0.70 8.11
N LYS A 56 0.44 -0.08 7.57
CA LYS A 56 -0.98 0.26 7.61
C LYS A 56 -1.57 -0.16 8.96
N GLY A 57 -1.93 0.82 9.77
CA GLY A 57 -2.49 0.61 11.12
C GLY A 57 -1.74 1.37 12.19
N ASN A 58 -2.29 1.34 13.41
CA ASN A 58 -1.71 2.07 14.54
C ASN A 58 -0.39 1.44 14.99
N VAL A 59 0.60 2.29 15.29
CA VAL A 59 1.77 1.84 16.05
C VAL A 59 1.34 1.51 17.47
N GLY A 60 2.05 0.57 18.09
CA GLY A 60 1.83 0.20 19.47
C GLY A 60 3.14 -0.17 20.14
N PRO A 61 3.12 -0.35 21.47
CA PRO A 61 4.34 -0.55 22.27
C PRO A 61 5.12 -1.81 21.89
N SER A 62 4.49 -2.79 21.23
CA SER A 62 5.16 -4.02 20.79
C SER A 62 6.13 -3.83 19.63
N HIS A 63 6.04 -2.71 18.90
CA HIS A 63 6.81 -2.49 17.66
C HIS A 63 7.39 -1.06 17.57
N SER A 64 7.30 -0.28 18.63
CA SER A 64 7.76 1.11 18.65
C SER A 64 8.08 1.52 20.08
N HIS A 65 9.00 2.46 20.22
CA HIS A 65 9.46 2.99 21.50
C HIS A 65 9.37 4.53 21.53
N PHE A 66 8.34 5.09 20.90
CA PHE A 66 8.02 6.51 21.08
C PHE A 66 7.63 6.80 22.53
N VAL A 67 8.24 7.83 23.10
CA VAL A 67 8.01 8.28 24.47
C VAL A 67 7.27 9.61 24.48
N GLU A 68 6.80 10.03 25.65
CA GLU A 68 6.15 11.31 25.81
C GLU A 68 7.01 12.46 25.27
N GLY A 69 6.39 13.36 24.53
CA GLY A 69 7.09 14.47 23.89
C GLY A 69 7.76 14.12 22.57
N TYR A 70 7.72 12.87 22.08
CA TYR A 70 8.05 12.54 20.69
C TYR A 70 6.84 12.71 19.77
N SER A 71 7.08 12.71 18.46
CA SER A 71 6.03 12.60 17.45
C SER A 71 6.08 11.25 16.76
N ILE A 72 4.91 10.64 16.57
CA ILE A 72 4.74 9.46 15.72
C ILE A 72 4.67 9.95 14.27
N PRO A 73 5.51 9.47 13.35
CA PRO A 73 5.45 9.88 11.96
C PRO A 73 4.25 9.25 11.26
N TYR A 74 3.47 10.08 10.58
CA TYR A 74 2.37 9.67 9.72
C TYR A 74 2.72 9.94 8.25
N ARG A 75 2.27 9.06 7.36
CA ARG A 75 2.43 9.20 5.91
C ARG A 75 1.12 8.89 5.20
N LEU A 76 0.72 9.77 4.30
CA LEU A 76 -0.40 9.54 3.39
C LEU A 76 0.11 9.23 2.00
N VAL A 77 -0.30 8.10 1.43
CA VAL A 77 0.02 7.70 0.04
C VAL A 77 -1.25 7.78 -0.79
N LEU A 78 -1.23 8.67 -1.78
CA LEU A 78 -2.33 8.88 -2.72
C LEU A 78 -2.00 8.18 -4.04
N THR A 79 -2.86 7.29 -4.52
CA THR A 79 -2.68 6.58 -5.80
C THR A 79 -3.86 6.81 -6.72
N ASP A 80 -3.64 6.61 -8.01
CA ASP A 80 -4.69 6.62 -9.04
C ASP A 80 -5.50 7.92 -9.11
N LEU A 81 -4.86 9.04 -8.74
CA LEU A 81 -5.45 10.37 -8.84
C LEU A 81 -5.63 10.75 -10.30
N THR A 82 -6.83 11.21 -10.65
CA THR A 82 -7.08 11.84 -11.95
C THR A 82 -6.48 13.24 -11.99
N VAL A 83 -6.16 13.73 -13.19
CA VAL A 83 -5.68 15.11 -13.35
C VAL A 83 -6.78 16.08 -12.94
N GLY A 84 -6.47 16.97 -12.00
CA GLY A 84 -7.43 17.95 -11.49
C GLY A 84 -7.18 18.33 -10.04
N ARG A 85 -8.18 18.99 -9.44
CA ARG A 85 -8.14 19.42 -8.04
C ARG A 85 -8.62 18.29 -7.13
N HIS A 86 -7.83 18.00 -6.10
CA HIS A 86 -8.17 17.08 -5.01
C HIS A 86 -8.24 17.85 -3.69
N ASN A 87 -9.13 17.43 -2.80
CA ASN A 87 -9.22 17.95 -1.44
C ASN A 87 -8.85 16.83 -0.47
N LEU A 88 -7.92 17.11 0.44
CA LEU A 88 -7.57 16.22 1.54
C LEU A 88 -8.11 16.81 2.83
N VAL A 89 -8.86 16.02 3.58
CA VAL A 89 -9.31 16.35 4.94
C VAL A 89 -8.57 15.44 5.90
N ILE A 90 -7.89 16.04 6.87
CA ILE A 90 -7.15 15.33 7.91
C ILE A 90 -7.89 15.53 9.22
N GLU A 91 -8.25 14.42 9.84
CA GLU A 91 -8.89 14.38 11.16
C GLU A 91 -7.97 13.62 12.11
N TRP A 92 -7.91 14.05 13.37
CA TRP A 92 -7.24 13.33 14.43
C TRP A 92 -8.02 13.51 15.73
N ASP A 93 -8.02 12.45 16.55
CA ASP A 93 -8.60 12.49 17.87
C ASP A 93 -7.51 12.77 18.90
N THR A 94 -7.77 13.71 19.80
CA THR A 94 -6.92 13.94 20.99
C THR A 94 -7.18 12.93 22.10
N THR A 95 -8.27 12.16 21.99
CA THR A 95 -8.63 11.11 22.93
C THR A 95 -9.22 9.89 22.23
N GLN A 96 -8.86 8.69 22.68
CA GLN A 96 -9.45 7.44 22.22
C GLN A 96 -9.80 6.56 23.42
N ALA A 97 -11.06 6.12 23.51
CA ALA A 97 -11.57 5.28 24.60
C ALA A 97 -11.25 5.83 26.01
N GLY A 98 -11.36 7.16 26.19
CA GLY A 98 -11.10 7.84 27.47
C GLY A 98 -9.63 8.02 27.83
N LYS A 99 -8.69 7.69 26.92
CA LYS A 99 -7.25 7.92 27.07
C LYS A 99 -6.76 8.99 26.11
N HIS A 100 -5.66 9.65 26.45
CA HIS A 100 -4.96 10.55 25.52
C HIS A 100 -4.50 9.79 24.27
N ALA A 101 -4.70 10.42 23.11
CA ALA A 101 -4.27 9.92 21.81
C ALA A 101 -3.24 10.89 21.21
N ILE A 102 -3.54 11.59 20.11
CA ILE A 102 -2.62 12.53 19.48
C ILE A 102 -2.87 13.95 19.98
N ASP A 103 -1.92 14.55 20.68
CA ASP A 103 -2.10 15.88 21.27
C ASP A 103 -2.19 17.00 20.21
N TYR A 104 -1.29 16.97 19.22
CA TYR A 104 -1.20 17.99 18.18
C TYR A 104 -0.48 17.48 16.92
N LEU A 105 -0.74 18.14 15.79
CA LEU A 105 0.01 17.94 14.55
C LEU A 105 1.27 18.80 14.55
N THR A 106 2.38 18.23 14.09
CA THR A 106 3.68 18.92 14.06
C THR A 106 4.56 18.34 12.94
N HIS A 107 5.84 18.68 12.95
CA HIS A 107 6.82 18.11 12.04
C HIS A 107 6.88 16.59 12.18
N TYR A 108 7.02 15.89 11.05
CA TYR A 108 7.02 14.42 11.03
C TYR A 108 8.24 13.84 11.77
N ASP A 109 9.38 14.53 11.71
CA ASP A 109 10.64 14.12 12.34
C ASP A 109 10.93 14.92 13.61
N ARG A 110 10.27 14.53 14.71
CA ARG A 110 10.42 15.18 16.01
C ARG A 110 10.69 14.15 17.11
N LEU A 111 11.91 13.63 17.09
CA LEU A 111 12.41 12.61 18.01
C LEU A 111 13.52 13.15 18.94
N LEU A 112 13.61 14.48 19.11
CA LEU A 112 14.57 15.15 19.97
C LEU A 112 13.89 15.78 21.21
N PRO A 113 14.57 15.82 22.38
CA PRO A 113 15.89 15.25 22.64
C PRO A 113 15.87 13.71 22.69
N HIS A 114 16.93 13.07 22.20
CA HIS A 114 17.02 11.61 22.06
C HIS A 114 17.94 10.98 23.10
N THR A 115 17.73 11.34 24.36
CA THR A 115 18.64 11.03 25.47
C THR A 115 18.03 10.11 26.52
N GLN A 116 16.75 9.73 26.38
CA GLN A 116 16.09 8.83 27.34
C GLN A 116 16.46 7.35 27.16
N PHE A 117 17.09 6.96 26.05
CA PHE A 117 17.47 5.58 25.80
C PHE A 117 18.96 5.38 26.12
N ILE A 118 19.25 4.29 26.82
CA ILE A 118 20.63 3.93 27.21
C ILE A 118 21.36 3.27 26.04
N THR A 119 20.62 2.53 25.22
CA THR A 119 21.12 1.65 24.15
C THR A 119 21.40 2.38 22.84
N HIS A 120 20.79 3.54 22.61
CA HIS A 120 21.07 4.41 21.46
C HIS A 120 20.77 5.87 21.81
N THR A 121 21.50 6.79 21.17
CA THR A 121 21.36 8.25 21.39
C THR A 121 21.14 9.02 20.09
N THR A 122 21.18 8.32 18.96
CA THR A 122 20.88 8.86 17.64
C THR A 122 19.44 8.53 17.30
N PRO A 123 18.59 9.51 16.95
CA PRO A 123 17.22 9.25 16.50
C PRO A 123 17.16 8.35 15.28
N GLU A 124 16.08 7.57 15.17
CA GLU A 124 15.80 6.83 13.94
C GLU A 124 15.51 7.79 12.78
N ALA A 125 15.98 7.43 11.59
CA ALA A 125 15.69 8.20 10.40
C ALA A 125 14.23 8.01 9.99
N ILE A 126 13.54 9.10 9.68
CA ILE A 126 12.21 9.04 9.08
C ILE A 126 12.35 9.38 7.60
N GLN A 127 12.14 8.39 6.74
CA GLN A 127 12.21 8.54 5.28
C GLN A 127 10.81 8.44 4.69
N PRO A 128 10.11 9.56 4.42
CA PRO A 128 8.72 9.53 3.93
C PRO A 128 8.54 8.77 2.62
N LEU A 129 9.56 8.75 1.76
CA LEU A 129 9.50 8.14 0.44
C LEU A 129 9.92 6.66 0.41
N ASP A 130 10.32 6.09 1.55
CA ASP A 130 10.81 4.72 1.58
C ASP A 130 9.76 3.70 1.12
N GLY A 131 10.17 2.77 0.26
CA GLY A 131 9.31 1.77 -0.36
C GLY A 131 8.31 2.29 -1.42
N LEU A 132 8.31 3.58 -1.77
CA LEU A 132 7.47 4.13 -2.83
C LEU A 132 8.24 4.20 -4.15
N SER A 133 7.57 3.80 -5.24
CA SER A 133 8.10 3.97 -6.60
C SER A 133 7.64 5.32 -7.17
N GLY A 134 8.58 6.11 -7.66
CA GLY A 134 8.32 7.42 -8.26
C GLY A 134 9.49 8.38 -8.07
N PRO A 135 9.52 9.51 -8.81
CA PRO A 135 10.38 10.65 -8.48
C PRO A 135 9.91 11.40 -7.22
#